data_AF-A0A5C4XPC9-F1
#
_entry.id   AF-A0A5C4XPC9-F1
#
_cell.length_a   1.000
_cell.length_b   1.000
_cell.length_c   1.000
_cell.angle_alpha   90.00
_cell.angle_beta   90.00
_cell.angle_gamma   90.00
#
_symmetry.space_group_name_H-M   'P 1'
#
loop_
_entity.id
_entity.type
_entity.pdbx_description
1 polymer ?
#
loop_
_entity_poly.entity_id
_entity_poly.type
_entity_poly.pdbx_seq_one_letter_code
_entity_poly.pdbx_strand_id
1 'polypeptide(L)' 'MRGSAHAAARGSARSNVAKAILMLAQSLGLETVAEGVETGEELELLRDLGCHLGQGYLFARSLPATDAFW' A
#
# COMPACT_ATOMS: atom_id res chain seq x y z
N MET A 1 3.15 -21.33 12.12
CA MET A 1 3.64 -20.11 12.81
C MET A 1 4.37 -19.23 11.79
N ARG A 2 3.73 -18.16 11.32
CA ARG A 2 4.46 -16.99 10.78
C ARG A 2 3.90 -15.81 11.53
N GLY A 3 4.67 -15.31 12.49
CA GLY A 3 4.33 -14.12 13.24
C GLY A 3 4.49 -12.90 12.35
N SER A 4 3.41 -12.19 12.11
CA SER A 4 3.42 -10.78 11.73
C SER A 4 3.87 -9.99 12.97
N ALA A 5 5.19 -9.86 13.12
CA ALA A 5 5.79 -9.09 14.19
C ALA A 5 5.58 -7.59 13.94
N HIS A 6 4.69 -7.02 14.76
CA HIS A 6 4.70 -5.71 15.40
C HIS A 6 5.23 -4.49 14.63
N ALA A 7 4.33 -3.53 14.45
CA ALA A 7 4.57 -2.14 14.12
C ALA A 7 5.61 -1.45 15.03
N ALA A 8 6.39 -0.53 14.44
CA ALA A 8 6.73 0.79 14.97
C ALA A 8 7.92 1.40 14.19
N ALA A 9 7.75 2.66 13.77
CA ALA A 9 8.76 3.60 13.25
C ALA A 9 9.52 3.20 11.97
N ARG A 10 8.97 3.50 10.79
CA ARG A 10 9.64 3.21 9.51
C ARG A 10 9.71 4.40 8.54
N GLY A 11 10.33 5.48 9.04
CA GLY A 11 11.30 6.34 8.34
C GLY A 11 10.84 7.16 7.13
N SER A 12 11.14 8.48 7.18
CA SER A 12 11.01 9.43 6.05
C SER A 12 11.54 8.91 4.71
N ALA A 13 12.56 8.06 4.71
CA ALA A 13 13.12 7.49 3.49
C ALA A 13 12.10 6.65 2.70
N ARG A 14 11.26 5.85 3.36
CA ARG A 14 10.26 5.02 2.66
C ARG A 14 9.13 5.85 2.07
N SER A 15 8.62 6.80 2.85
CA SER A 15 7.60 7.74 2.35
C SER A 15 8.15 8.61 1.22
N ASN A 16 9.43 9.00 1.28
CA ASN A 16 10.09 9.75 0.21
C ASN A 16 10.25 8.92 -1.08
N VAL A 17 10.60 7.64 -0.97
CA VAL A 17 10.66 6.74 -2.13
C VAL A 17 9.28 6.53 -2.74
N ALA A 18 8.26 6.25 -1.92
CA ALA A 18 6.88 6.12 -2.37
C ALA A 18 6.42 7.40 -3.10
N LYS A 19 6.70 8.57 -2.51
CA LYS A 19 6.42 9.87 -3.13
C LYS A 19 7.12 10.04 -4.49
N ALA A 20 8.41 9.72 -4.57
CA ALA A 20 9.16 9.83 -5.82
C ALA A 20 8.60 8.92 -6.93
N ILE A 21 8.23 7.67 -6.58
CA ILE A 21 7.62 6.71 -7.50
C ILE A 21 6.25 7.20 -7.97
N LEU A 22 5.39 7.67 -7.05
CA LEU A 22 4.07 8.17 -7.38
C LEU A 22 4.13 9.42 -8.28
N MET A 23 5.06 10.33 -8.02
CA MET A 23 5.30 11.48 -8.90
C MET A 23 5.75 11.04 -10.30
N LEU A 24 6.63 10.05 -10.40
CA LEU A 24 7.05 9.50 -11.69
C LEU A 24 5.87 8.87 -12.43
N ALA A 25 5.08 8.03 -11.76
CA ALA A 25 3.91 7.39 -12.35
C ALA A 25 2.90 8.43 -12.87
N GLN A 26 2.61 9.47 -12.09
CA GLN A 26 1.76 10.58 -12.52
C GLN A 26 2.31 11.29 -13.77
N SER A 27 3.62 11.56 -13.81
CA SER A 27 4.25 12.20 -14.99
C SER A 27 4.18 11.35 -16.26
N LEU A 28 4.08 10.03 -16.10
CA LEU A 28 3.95 9.05 -17.19
C LEU A 28 2.49 8.71 -17.50
N GLY A 29 1.52 9.25 -16.75
CA GLY A 29 0.10 8.90 -16.89
C GLY A 29 -0.21 7.44 -16.52
N LEU A 30 0.57 6.85 -15.61
CA LEU A 30 0.40 5.48 -15.16
C LEU A 30 -0.49 5.42 -13.92
N GLU A 31 -1.38 4.42 -13.88
CA GLU A 31 -2.11 4.06 -12.68
C GLU A 31 -1.22 3.27 -11.71
N THR A 32 -1.44 3.45 -10.41
CA THR A 32 -0.64 2.82 -9.36
C THR A 32 -1.52 2.12 -8.35
N VAL A 33 -1.10 0.93 -7.92
CA VAL A 33 -1.70 0.18 -6.81
C VAL A 33 -0.69 0.13 -5.66
N ALA A 34 -1.09 0.54 -4.47
CA ALA A 34 -0.30 0.36 -3.26
C ALA A 34 -0.58 -1.01 -2.64
N GLU A 35 0.42 -1.88 -2.60
CA GLU A 35 0.31 -3.20 -1.98
C GLU A 35 0.83 -3.19 -0.53
N GLY A 36 0.20 -4.01 0.31
CA GLY A 36 0.60 -4.19 1.71
C GLY A 36 0.11 -3.08 2.64
N VAL A 37 -1.02 -2.43 2.35
CA VAL A 37 -1.62 -1.41 3.24
C VAL A 37 -2.22 -2.09 4.48
N GLU A 38 -1.66 -1.82 5.65
CA GLU A 38 -2.06 -2.46 6.91
C GLU A 38 -2.75 -1.48 7.87
N THR A 39 -2.45 -0.18 7.80
CA THR A 39 -3.00 0.82 8.72
C THR A 39 -3.70 2.00 8.02
N GLY A 40 -4.56 2.68 8.78
CA GLY A 40 -5.27 3.88 8.29
C GLY A 40 -4.32 5.03 7.95
N GLU A 41 -3.24 5.19 8.72
CA GLU A 41 -2.23 6.24 8.46
C GLU A 41 -1.47 5.99 7.16
N GLU A 42 -1.17 4.74 6.81
CA GLU A 42 -0.58 4.38 5.51
C GLU A 42 -1.54 4.71 4.36
N LEU A 43 -2.82 4.39 4.53
CA LEU A 43 -3.87 4.70 3.55
C LEU A 43 -4.02 6.21 3.33
N GLU A 44 -4.05 7.00 4.40
CA GLU A 44 -4.14 8.47 4.32
C GLU A 44 -2.93 9.05 3.59
N LEU A 45 -1.72 8.63 3.94
CA LEU A 45 -0.50 9.07 3.26
C LEU A 45 -0.54 8.72 1.76
N LEU A 46 -0.96 7.52 1.39
CA LEU A 46 -1.06 7.10 -0.01
C LEU A 46 -2.08 7.94 -0.79
N ARG A 47 -3.22 8.25 -0.17
CA ARG A 47 -4.24 9.13 -0.76
C ARG A 47 -3.72 10.55 -0.98
N ASP A 48 -3.02 11.11 0.01
CA ASP A 48 -2.42 12.44 -0.08
C ASP A 48 -1.36 12.53 -1.19
N LEU A 49 -0.67 11.41 -1.47
CA LEU A 49 0.29 11.30 -2.56
C LEU A 49 -0.35 10.99 -3.93
N GLY A 50 -1.68 10.86 -4.00
CA GLY A 50 -2.43 10.61 -5.23
C GLY A 50 -2.51 9.15 -5.66
N CYS A 51 -2.24 8.19 -4.77
CA CYS A 51 -2.50 6.77 -5.00
C CYS A 51 -3.91 6.42 -4.50
N HIS A 52 -4.78 5.98 -5.41
CA HIS A 52 -6.19 5.74 -5.11
C HIS A 52 -6.60 4.26 -5.14
N LEU A 53 -5.70 3.38 -5.59
CA LEU A 53 -5.89 1.93 -5.54
C LEU A 53 -4.97 1.32 -4.50
N GLY A 54 -5.48 0.35 -3.74
CA GLY A 54 -4.72 -0.30 -2.69
C GLY A 54 -5.17 -1.73 -2.44
N GLN A 55 -4.22 -2.54 -2.01
CA GLN A 55 -4.42 -3.90 -1.52
C GLN A 55 -3.67 -4.04 -0.20
N GLY A 56 -4.30 -4.69 0.78
CA GLY A 56 -3.64 -4.99 2.04
C GLY A 56 -4.61 -5.41 3.12
N TYR A 57 -4.05 -5.79 4.26
CA TYR A 57 -4.78 -6.33 5.41
C TYR A 57 -5.82 -5.35 5.96
N LEU A 58 -5.60 -4.04 5.78
CA LEU A 58 -6.56 -3.00 6.13
C LEU A 58 -7.91 -3.19 5.41
N PHE A 59 -7.88 -3.65 4.17
CA PHE A 59 -9.07 -3.84 3.35
C PHE A 59 -9.62 -5.26 3.47
N ALA A 60 -8.77 -6.26 3.29
CA ALA A 60 -9.14 -7.66 3.37
C ALA A 60 -7.92 -8.53 3.65
N ARG A 61 -8.14 -9.64 4.36
CA ARG A 61 -7.12 -10.70 4.46
C ARG A 61 -7.04 -11.47 3.15
N SER A 62 -5.88 -12.07 2.90
CA SER A 62 -5.74 -13.07 1.84
C SER A 62 -6.78 -14.16 2.02
N LEU A 63 -7.44 -14.50 0.91
CA LEU A 63 -8.46 -15.53 0.85
C LEU A 63 -7.83 -16.86 0.40
N PRO A 64 -8.41 -18.01 0.79
CA PRO A 64 -8.10 -19.29 0.15
C PRO A 64 -8.28 -19.23 -1.36
N ALA A 65 -7.49 -20.00 -2.11
CA ALA A 65 -7.59 -20.05 -3.57
C ALA A 65 -8.99 -20.50 -4.04
N THR A 66 -9.67 -21.34 -3.25
CA THR A 66 -11.06 -21.77 -3.50
C THR A 66 -12.09 -20.66 -3.38
N ASP A 67 -11.71 -19.51 -2.83
CA ASP A 67 -12.61 -18.38 -2.62
C ASP A 67 -12.20 -17.18 -3.50
N ALA A 68 -11.10 -17.31 -4.25
CA ALA A 68 -10.57 -16.30 -5.17
C ALA A 68 -11.08 -16.58 -6.60
N PHE A 69 -12.35 -16.26 -6.84
CA PHE A 69 -12.97 -16.32 -8.17
C PHE A 69 -12.98 -14.95 -8.85
N TRP A 70 -12.78 -14.91 -10.17
CA TRP A 70 -12.85 -13.71 -11.02
C TRP A 70 -14.14 -13.70 -11.83
#